data_AF-A0A3R9UCU8-F1
#
_entry.id   AF-A0A3R9UCU8-F1
#
_cell.length_a   1.000
_cell.length_b   1.000
_cell.length_c   1.000
_cell.angle_alpha   90.00
_cell.angle_beta   90.00
_cell.angle_gamma   90.00
#
_symmetry.space_group_name_H-M   'P 1'
#
loop_
_entity.id
_entity.type
_entity.pdbx_description
1 polymer ?
#
loop_
_entity_poly.entity_id
_entity_poly.type
_entity_poly.pdbx_seq_one_letter_code
_entity_poly.pdbx_strand_id
1 'polypeptide(L)'
;MRKFIQELYNMYREKLSGDEEDADFLAFSVLEELNREDLMEFIQEMGTQELTDMVGLYMIEHLKALIGEEQISEMKSVDHSNGRIIH
;
A
#
# COMPACT_ATOMS: atom_id res chain seq x y z
N MET A 1 17.34 -1.38 1.56
CA MET A 1 16.02 -1.93 1.95
C MET A 1 15.88 -3.45 1.74
N ARG A 2 16.13 -4.01 0.53
CA ARG A 2 15.98 -5.46 0.27
C ARG A 2 16.64 -6.42 1.29
N LYS A 3 17.84 -6.10 1.80
CA LYS A 3 18.53 -6.94 2.80
C LYS A 3 17.78 -6.98 4.14
N PHE A 4 17.30 -5.83 4.60
CA PHE A 4 16.48 -5.71 5.82
C PHE A 4 15.19 -6.53 5.72
N ILE A 5 14.47 -6.44 4.60
CA ILE A 5 13.27 -7.26 4.35
C ILE A 5 13.61 -8.76 4.41
N GLN A 6 14.76 -9.16 3.87
CA GLN A 6 15.20 -10.55 3.88
C GLN A 6 15.59 -11.03 5.28
N GLU A 7 16.22 -10.18 6.08
CA GLU A 7 16.54 -10.45 7.49
C GLU A 7 15.27 -10.59 8.34
N LEU A 8 14.29 -9.69 8.16
CA LEU A 8 12.98 -9.79 8.80
C LEU A 8 12.26 -11.08 8.41
N TYR A 9 12.20 -11.39 7.12
CA TYR A 9 11.63 -12.65 6.66
C TYR A 9 12.33 -13.85 7.32
N ASN A 10 13.65 -13.86 7.38
CA ASN A 10 14.41 -14.95 8.01
C ASN A 10 14.15 -15.06 9.52
N MET A 11 13.89 -13.95 10.21
CA MET A 11 13.61 -13.92 11.64
C MET A 11 12.19 -14.40 11.98
N TYR A 12 11.24 -14.19 11.07
CA TYR A 12 9.83 -14.50 11.30
C TYR A 12 9.31 -15.71 10.52
N ARG A 13 10.03 -16.23 9.50
CA ARG A 13 9.58 -17.35 8.63
C ARG A 13 9.12 -18.61 9.36
N GLU A 14 9.60 -18.88 10.57
CA GLU A 14 9.17 -20.04 11.36
C GLU A 14 7.87 -19.79 12.15
N LYS A 15 7.44 -18.52 12.24
CA LYS A 15 6.23 -18.06 12.92
C LYS A 15 5.11 -17.66 11.95
N LEU A 16 5.43 -17.45 10.67
CA LEU A 16 4.42 -17.24 9.63
C LEU A 16 3.76 -18.59 9.32
N SER A 17 2.44 -18.61 9.28
CA SER A 17 1.65 -19.76 8.83
C SER A 17 1.85 -20.04 7.33
N GLY A 18 2.38 -19.06 6.60
CA GLY A 18 2.77 -19.15 5.19
C GLY A 18 1.75 -18.53 4.24
N ASP A 19 0.75 -17.83 4.76
CA ASP A 19 -0.28 -17.14 3.97
C ASP A 19 0.12 -15.68 3.66
N GLU A 20 -0.47 -15.08 2.62
CA GLU A 20 -0.22 -13.68 2.24
C GLU A 20 -0.55 -12.70 3.38
N GLU A 21 -1.56 -13.01 4.20
CA GLU A 21 -1.95 -12.18 5.35
C GLU A 21 -0.83 -12.04 6.40
N ASP A 22 0.06 -13.04 6.51
CA ASP A 22 1.18 -12.98 7.45
C ASP A 22 2.24 -11.94 7.04
N ALA A 23 2.40 -11.73 5.73
CA ALA A 23 3.36 -10.76 5.20
C ALA A 23 2.90 -9.33 5.49
N ASP A 24 1.61 -9.06 5.33
CA ASP A 24 1.00 -7.76 5.64
C ASP A 24 1.11 -7.47 7.15
N PHE A 25 0.73 -8.44 8.00
CA PHE A 25 0.83 -8.28 9.45
C PHE A 25 2.27 -8.01 9.91
N LEU A 26 3.24 -8.73 9.34
CA LEU A 26 4.65 -8.53 9.64
C LEU A 26 5.14 -7.15 9.19
N ALA A 27 4.79 -6.74 7.98
CA ALA A 27 5.15 -5.42 7.45
C ALA A 27 4.58 -4.30 8.33
N PHE A 28 3.31 -4.39 8.74
CA PHE A 28 2.69 -3.40 9.62
C PHE A 28 3.34 -3.37 11.00
N SER A 29 3.59 -4.52 11.62
CA SER A 29 4.22 -4.60 12.94
C SER A 29 5.60 -3.94 12.95
N VAL A 30 6.39 -4.15 11.89
CA VAL A 30 7.69 -3.51 11.73
C VAL A 30 7.55 -2.00 11.51
N LEU A 31 6.66 -1.58 10.62
CA LEU A 31 6.46 -0.16 10.31
C LEU A 31 5.95 0.66 11.51
N GLU A 32 5.17 0.06 12.40
CA GLU A 32 4.72 0.70 13.65
C GLU A 32 5.88 1.02 14.61
N GLU A 33 6.95 0.23 14.59
CA GLU A 33 8.13 0.45 15.44
C GLU A 33 9.08 1.51 14.88
N LEU A 34 8.96 1.85 13.59
CA LEU A 34 9.84 2.78 12.91
C LEU A 34 9.34 4.22 13.03
N ASN A 35 10.26 5.12 13.38
CA ASN A 35 10.02 6.55 13.34
C ASN A 35 10.39 7.13 11.96
N ARG A 36 10.11 8.42 11.76
CA ARG A 36 10.40 9.10 10.49
C ARG A 36 11.87 9.05 10.09
N GLU A 37 12.79 9.18 11.04
CA GLU A 37 14.23 9.16 10.79
C GLU A 37 14.66 7.78 10.29
N ASP A 38 14.20 6.71 10.94
CA ASP A 38 14.48 5.32 10.51
C ASP A 38 13.98 5.07 9.07
N LEU A 39 12.76 5.54 8.74
CA LEU A 39 12.21 5.44 7.39
C LEU A 39 13.05 6.22 6.36
N MET A 40 13.55 7.39 6.74
CA MET A 40 14.41 8.19 5.87
C MET A 40 15.77 7.54 5.64
N GLU A 41 16.34 6.86 6.64
CA GLU A 41 17.56 6.06 6.47
C GLU A 41 17.36 4.97 5.43
N PHE A 42 16.26 4.21 5.51
CA PHE A 42 15.97 3.18 4.51
C PHE A 42 15.85 3.74 3.09
N ILE A 43 15.20 4.90 2.93
CA ILE A 43 15.07 5.57 1.62
C ILE A 43 16.44 6.04 1.10
N GLN A 44 17.30 6.59 1.97
CA GLN A 44 18.63 7.06 1.58
C GLN A 44 19.55 5.93 1.14
N GLU A 45 19.38 4.73 1.70
CA GLU A 45 20.14 3.54 1.33
C GLU A 45 19.65 2.84 0.06
N MET A 46 18.47 3.21 -0.46
CA MET A 46 17.93 2.62 -1.69
C MET A 46 18.77 3.02 -2.89
N GLY A 47 19.06 2.04 -3.76
CA GLY A 47 19.57 2.33 -5.10
C GLY A 47 18.50 3.01 -5.95
N THR A 48 18.91 3.70 -7.03
CA THR A 48 17.98 4.42 -7.91
C THR A 48 16.82 3.57 -8.42
N GLN A 49 17.06 2.29 -8.75
CA GLN A 49 16.01 1.38 -9.20
C GLN A 49 15.00 1.08 -8.08
N GLU A 50 15.48 0.73 -6.88
CA GLU A 50 14.63 0.41 -5.73
C GLU A 50 13.79 1.62 -5.30
N LEU A 51 14.40 2.82 -5.32
CA LEU A 51 13.69 4.07 -5.09
C LEU A 51 12.63 4.35 -6.16
N THR A 52 12.95 4.11 -7.44
CA THR A 52 12.01 4.30 -8.55
C THR A 52 10.82 3.36 -8.43
N ASP A 53 11.08 2.10 -8.09
CA ASP A 53 10.04 1.08 -7.88
C ASP A 53 9.12 1.46 -6.70
N MET A 54 9.71 1.91 -5.58
CA MET A 54 8.96 2.39 -4.41
C MET A 54 8.06 3.58 -4.72
N VAL A 55 8.61 4.61 -5.36
CA VAL A 55 7.85 5.81 -5.75
C VAL A 55 6.77 5.46 -6.78
N GLY A 56 7.11 4.61 -7.76
CA GLY A 56 6.18 4.12 -8.77
C GLY A 56 4.99 3.38 -8.17
N LEU A 57 5.23 2.48 -7.22
CA LEU A 57 4.17 1.74 -6.52
C LEU A 57 3.23 2.69 -5.77
N TYR A 58 3.78 3.63 -4.98
CA TYR A 58 3.00 4.63 -4.27
C TYR A 58 2.09 5.42 -5.22
N MET A 59 2.66 5.90 -6.35
CA MET A 59 1.91 6.63 -7.36
C MET A 59 0.79 5.80 -7.99
N ILE A 60 1.08 4.54 -8.36
CA ILE A 60 0.09 3.65 -8.98
C ILE A 60 -1.09 3.39 -8.04
N GLU A 61 -0.83 3.08 -6.77
CA GLU A 61 -1.90 2.81 -5.80
C GLU A 61 -2.80 4.03 -5.58
N HIS A 62 -2.21 5.24 -5.50
CA HIS A 62 -2.99 6.46 -5.36
C HIS A 62 -3.80 6.79 -6.62
N LEU A 63 -3.23 6.55 -7.80
CA LEU A 63 -3.96 6.73 -9.06
C LEU A 63 -5.14 5.77 -9.18
N LYS A 64 -4.97 4.49 -8.80
CA LYS A 64 -6.07 3.52 -8.76
C LYS A 64 -7.18 3.98 -7.80
N ALA A 65 -6.81 4.47 -6.62
CA ALA A 65 -7.78 4.97 -5.64
C ALA A 65 -8.59 6.15 -6.21
N LEU A 66 -7.93 7.15 -6.79
CA LEU A 66 -8.59 8.30 -7.42
C LEU A 66 -9.55 7.88 -8.55
N ILE A 67 -9.10 6.99 -9.43
CA ILE A 67 -9.93 6.46 -10.52
C ILE A 67 -11.15 5.70 -9.96
N GLY A 68 -10.96 4.92 -8.90
CA GLY A 68 -12.05 4.20 -8.23
C GLY A 68 -13.06 5.15 -7.58
N GLU A 69 -12.60 6.21 -6.91
CA GLU A 69 -13.44 7.24 -6.31
C GLU A 69 -14.29 7.97 -7.36
N GLU A 70 -13.69 8.32 -8.51
CA GLU A 70 -14.41 8.92 -9.63
C GLU A 70 -15.53 8.02 -10.15
N GLN A 71 -15.24 6.73 -10.36
CA GLN A 71 -16.26 5.76 -10.82
C GLN A 71 -17.42 5.60 -9.83
N ILE A 72 -17.14 5.57 -8.52
CA ILE A 72 -18.18 5.50 -7.48
C ILE A 72 -19.02 6.78 -7.48
N SER A 73 -18.39 7.95 -7.68
CA SER A 73 -19.07 9.25 -7.75
C SER A 73 -20.01 9.33 -8.95
N GLU A 74 -19.56 8.88 -10.13
CA GLU A 74 -20.39 8.81 -11.34
C GLU A 74 -21.60 7.88 -11.15
N MET A 75 -21.40 6.71 -10.54
CA MET A 75 -22.47 5.74 -10.31
C MET A 75 -23.56 6.27 -9.35
N LYS A 76 -23.16 7.02 -8.31
CA LYS A 76 -24.09 7.72 -7.40
C LYS A 76 -24.86 8.85 -8.09
N SER A 77 -24.22 9.56 -9.02
CA SER A 77 -24.87 10.66 -9.75
C SER A 77 -25.97 10.17 -10.72
N VAL A 78 -25.76 9.00 -11.34
CA VAL A 78 -26.74 8.35 -12.22
C VAL A 78 -27.95 7.84 -11.43
N ASP A 79 -27.74 7.21 -10.27
CA ASP A 79 -28.82 6.71 -9.41
C ASP A 79 -29.77 7.84 -8.93
N HIS A 80 -29.21 9.01 -8.57
CA HIS A 80 -30.02 10.18 -8.18
C HIS A 80 -30.79 10.81 -9.35
N SER A 81 -30.30 10.69 -10.58
CA SER A 81 -30.97 11.24 -11.77
C SER A 81 -32.16 10.40 -12.27
N ASN A 82 -32.26 9.13 -11.85
CA ASN A 82 -33.37 8.23 -12.20
C ASN A 82 -34.59 8.33 -11.27
N GLY A 83 -34.54 9.16 -10.22
CA GLY A 83 -35.65 9.42 -9.30
C GLY A 83 -36.76 10.31 -9.87
N ARG A 84 -37.16 10.12 -11.14
CA ARG A 84 -38.26 10.87 -11.74
C ARG A 84 -39.59 10.35 -11.18
N ILE A 85 -40.11 11.03 -10.16
CA ILE A 85 -41.47 10.84 -9.65
C ILE A 85 -42.44 11.08 -10.81
N ILE A 86 -43.04 9.99 -11.28
CA ILE A 86 -44.23 10.03 -12.14
C ILE A 86 -45.39 10.52 -11.28
N HIS A 87 -45.89 11.69 -11.67
CA HIS A 87 -46.94 12.46 -11.00
C HIS A 87 -48.32 11.83 -11.14
#